data_AF-A0A1J4XR79-F1
#
_entry.id   AF-A0A1J4XR79-F1
#
_cell.length_a   1.000
_cell.length_b   1.000
_cell.length_c   1.000
_cell.angle_alpha   90.00
_cell.angle_beta   90.00
_cell.angle_gamma   90.00
#
_symmetry.space_group_name_H-M   'P 1'
#
loop_
_entity.id
_entity.type
_entity.pdbx_description
1 polymer ?
#
loop_
_entity_poly.entity_id
_entity_poly.type
_entity_poly.pdbx_seq_one_letter_code
_entity_poly.pdbx_strand_id
1 'polypeptide(L)'
;MDNRVVVKLGSDVTTDQHLESLLEDISRLRDSYEFLVVSSGAGKRGKINGDRTDEPLPSRQARCAVGQIDLMHAYQQAAAPYGMHVAQVLLTPEDFSPWWTLLPPIRRRRDNMFSTLETLLNKQVLPIINENDTVATAEIQFGDNDILGALVARGMQARQYIMLSTANGFQKHGRHVSMVDYGNIRPLYQYVSGEHSENGTGGMRSKLDAARLVTRHGMTATIASGNEPHVLARLLEGHRGGLGEAYGHVMSTRFLPRPRY
;
A
#
# COMPACT_ATOMS: atom_id res chain seq x y z
N MET A 1 16.84 10.31 4.66
CA MET A 1 16.07 11.48 5.15
C MET A 1 14.97 10.98 6.09
N ASP A 2 14.62 11.71 7.16
CA ASP A 2 13.70 11.22 8.23
C ASP A 2 12.19 11.13 7.85
N ASN A 3 11.86 11.18 6.55
CA ASN A 3 10.47 11.34 6.11
C ASN A 3 10.10 10.28 5.06
N ARG A 4 10.24 9.01 5.44
CA ARG A 4 9.87 7.87 4.59
C ARG A 4 8.36 7.61 4.61
N VAL A 5 7.80 7.37 3.43
CA VAL A 5 6.37 7.15 3.20
C VAL A 5 6.17 5.86 2.44
N VAL A 6 5.29 4.99 2.95
CA VAL A 6 4.81 3.84 2.21
C VAL A 6 3.40 4.14 1.69
N VAL A 7 3.20 4.04 0.38
CA VAL A 7 1.91 4.25 -0.26
C VAL A 7 1.40 2.91 -0.77
N LYS A 8 0.21 2.48 -0.31
CA LYS A 8 -0.46 1.27 -0.80
C LYS A 8 -1.56 1.64 -1.78
N LEU A 9 -1.56 1.03 -2.96
CA LEU A 9 -2.63 1.15 -3.95
C LEU A 9 -3.50 -0.12 -3.96
N GLY A 10 -4.81 0.03 -3.79
CA GLY A 10 -5.77 -1.06 -4.03
C GLY A 10 -5.97 -1.34 -5.52
N SER A 11 -6.43 -2.54 -5.88
CA SER A 11 -6.55 -2.99 -7.27
C SER A 11 -7.46 -2.11 -8.15
N ASP A 12 -8.40 -1.37 -7.57
CA ASP A 12 -9.28 -0.45 -8.29
C ASP A 12 -8.65 0.93 -8.58
N VAL A 13 -7.53 1.24 -7.91
CA VAL A 13 -6.81 2.53 -8.06
C VAL A 13 -5.43 2.33 -8.68
N THR A 14 -5.32 1.36 -9.59
CA THR A 14 -4.09 1.03 -10.33
C THR A 14 -4.32 1.11 -11.84
N THR A 15 -5.25 1.94 -12.32
CA THR A 15 -5.38 2.26 -13.75
C THR A 15 -4.24 3.18 -14.18
N ASP A 16 -4.00 3.33 -15.48
CA ASP A 16 -2.87 4.13 -15.98
C ASP A 16 -2.95 5.59 -15.49
N GLN A 17 -4.13 6.19 -15.51
CA GLN A 17 -4.34 7.55 -14.98
C GLN A 17 -4.05 7.69 -13.47
N HIS A 18 -4.38 6.66 -12.66
CA HIS A 18 -4.03 6.66 -11.24
C HIS A 18 -2.52 6.59 -11.04
N LEU A 19 -1.82 5.77 -11.84
CA LEU A 19 -0.38 5.64 -11.77
C LEU A 19 0.31 6.94 -12.24
N GLU A 20 -0.14 7.55 -13.33
CA GLU A 20 0.36 8.83 -13.81
C GLU A 20 0.26 9.92 -12.74
N SER A 21 -0.91 10.07 -12.11
CA SER A 21 -1.11 11.06 -11.04
C SER A 21 -0.25 10.76 -9.81
N LEU A 22 -0.11 9.50 -9.41
CA LEU A 22 0.74 9.10 -8.29
C LEU A 22 2.22 9.40 -8.57
N LEU A 23 2.71 9.05 -9.75
CA LEU A 23 4.12 9.21 -10.11
C LEU A 23 4.47 10.69 -10.29
N GLU A 24 3.52 11.49 -10.76
CA GLU A 24 3.64 12.94 -10.75
C GLU A 24 3.81 13.48 -9.32
N ASP A 25 2.94 13.09 -8.40
CA ASP A 25 3.03 13.51 -6.99
C ASP A 25 4.34 13.07 -6.34
N ILE A 26 4.76 11.81 -6.54
CA ILE A 26 6.04 11.30 -6.05
C ILE A 26 7.20 12.12 -6.63
N SER A 27 7.17 12.42 -7.93
CA SER A 27 8.24 13.19 -8.58
C SER A 27 8.42 14.58 -7.98
N ARG A 28 7.31 15.25 -7.61
CA ARG A 28 7.30 16.58 -6.99
C ARG A 28 7.81 16.54 -5.55
N LEU A 29 7.53 15.45 -4.84
CA LEU A 29 7.83 15.30 -3.41
C LEU A 29 9.17 14.61 -3.11
N ARG A 30 9.88 14.12 -4.14
CA ARG A 30 11.08 13.27 -3.97
C ARG A 30 12.25 13.94 -3.24
N ASP A 31 12.30 15.27 -3.21
CA ASP A 31 13.33 16.01 -2.46
C ASP A 31 13.01 16.11 -0.95
N SER A 32 11.75 15.87 -0.57
CA SER A 32 11.27 15.98 0.81
C SER A 32 10.95 14.62 1.47
N TYR A 33 10.78 13.57 0.67
CA TYR A 33 10.29 12.27 1.11
C TYR A 33 10.95 11.12 0.35
N GLU A 34 11.17 10.00 1.04
CA GLU A 34 11.54 8.72 0.44
C GLU A 34 10.28 7.86 0.30
N PHE A 35 9.98 7.39 -0.91
CA PHE A 35 8.76 6.63 -1.19
C PHE A 35 9.02 5.15 -1.44
N LEU A 36 8.13 4.31 -0.90
CA LEU A 36 7.95 2.93 -1.36
C LEU A 36 6.49 2.75 -1.74
N VAL A 37 6.23 2.08 -2.86
CA VAL A 37 4.86 1.79 -3.30
C VAL A 37 4.58 0.32 -3.06
N VAL A 38 3.46 0.00 -2.42
CA VAL A 38 2.92 -1.36 -2.39
C VAL A 38 1.69 -1.40 -3.28
N SER A 39 1.77 -2.11 -4.39
CA SER A 39 0.72 -2.14 -5.41
C SER A 39 -0.09 -3.42 -5.32
N SER A 40 -1.39 -3.34 -5.56
CA SER A 40 -2.19 -4.49 -6.03
C SER A 40 -2.40 -4.40 -7.56
N GLY A 41 -3.40 -5.09 -8.10
CA GLY A 41 -3.84 -4.90 -9.49
C GLY A 41 -3.24 -5.83 -10.55
N ALA A 42 -2.23 -6.64 -10.21
CA ALA A 42 -1.62 -7.60 -11.14
C ALA A 42 -2.69 -8.52 -11.76
N GLY A 43 -3.52 -9.18 -10.95
CA GLY A 43 -4.62 -9.99 -11.47
C GLY A 43 -5.53 -9.24 -12.46
N LYS A 44 -5.94 -8.00 -12.17
CA LYS A 44 -6.84 -7.23 -13.05
C LYS A 44 -6.22 -6.87 -14.40
N ARG A 45 -4.89 -6.76 -14.46
CA ARG A 45 -4.16 -6.49 -15.70
C ARG A 45 -3.88 -7.77 -16.49
N GLY A 46 -3.80 -8.91 -15.80
CA GLY A 46 -3.58 -10.21 -16.44
C GLY A 46 -4.76 -10.61 -17.32
N LYS A 47 -4.46 -10.93 -18.58
CA LYS A 47 -5.41 -11.46 -19.55
C LYS A 47 -4.88 -12.80 -20.06
N ILE A 48 -5.55 -13.89 -19.72
CA ILE A 48 -5.26 -15.22 -20.24
C ILE A 48 -6.53 -15.86 -20.79
N ASN A 49 -6.39 -16.82 -21.71
CA ASN A 49 -7.55 -17.47 -22.33
C ASN A 49 -8.37 -18.22 -21.25
N GLY A 50 -9.66 -17.93 -21.18
CA GLY A 50 -10.58 -18.61 -20.25
C GLY A 50 -10.74 -17.94 -18.88
N ASP A 51 -10.38 -16.67 -18.75
CA ASP A 51 -10.58 -15.88 -17.52
C ASP A 51 -12.04 -15.92 -17.05
N ARG A 52 -12.26 -16.48 -15.87
CA ARG A 52 -13.55 -16.46 -15.16
C ARG A 52 -13.35 -15.94 -13.75
N THR A 53 -14.38 -15.33 -13.19
CA THR A 53 -14.41 -14.84 -11.81
C THR A 53 -14.28 -15.95 -10.77
N ASP A 54 -14.58 -17.22 -11.12
CA ASP A 54 -14.56 -18.41 -10.27
C ASP A 54 -13.35 -19.33 -10.53
N GLU A 55 -12.20 -18.78 -10.93
CA GLU A 55 -11.04 -19.58 -11.32
C GLU A 55 -10.33 -20.30 -10.14
N PRO A 56 -9.82 -21.54 -10.34
CA PRO A 56 -8.98 -22.22 -9.35
C PRO A 56 -7.69 -21.44 -9.03
N LEU A 57 -7.11 -21.67 -7.85
CA LEU A 57 -5.88 -20.98 -7.41
C LEU A 57 -4.76 -20.98 -8.47
N PRO A 58 -4.39 -22.11 -9.12
CA PRO A 58 -3.33 -22.09 -10.12
C PRO A 58 -3.63 -21.18 -11.32
N SER A 59 -4.89 -21.12 -11.77
CA SER A 59 -5.31 -20.22 -12.85
C SER A 59 -5.16 -18.76 -12.44
N ARG A 60 -5.58 -18.43 -11.21
CA ARG A 60 -5.41 -17.08 -10.65
C ARG A 60 -3.95 -16.69 -10.55
N GLN A 61 -3.09 -17.59 -10.07
CA GLN A 61 -1.66 -17.35 -9.98
C GLN A 61 -1.03 -17.13 -11.36
N ALA A 62 -1.45 -17.90 -12.37
CA ALA A 62 -0.99 -17.72 -13.75
C ALA A 62 -1.42 -16.35 -14.31
N ARG A 63 -2.68 -15.95 -14.09
CA ARG A 63 -3.19 -14.64 -14.49
C ARG A 63 -2.47 -13.50 -13.78
N CYS A 64 -2.26 -13.58 -12.47
CA CYS A 64 -1.47 -12.60 -11.72
C CYS A 64 -0.03 -12.53 -12.23
N ALA A 65 0.61 -13.66 -12.55
CA ALA A 65 1.97 -13.67 -13.09
C ALA A 65 2.08 -12.94 -14.44
N VAL A 66 1.12 -13.14 -15.35
CA VAL A 66 1.03 -12.37 -16.60
C VAL A 66 0.78 -10.89 -16.32
N GLY A 67 -0.22 -10.59 -15.50
CA GLY A 67 -0.60 -9.22 -15.22
C GLY A 67 0.41 -8.42 -14.39
N GLN A 68 1.31 -9.08 -13.67
CA GLN A 68 2.42 -8.44 -12.97
C GLN A 68 3.40 -7.79 -13.95
N ILE A 69 3.64 -8.40 -15.12
CA ILE A 69 4.46 -7.81 -16.19
C ILE A 69 3.81 -6.52 -16.69
N ASP A 70 2.52 -6.59 -17.01
CA ASP A 70 1.75 -5.44 -17.49
C ASP A 70 1.66 -4.32 -16.45
N LEU A 71 1.51 -4.68 -15.17
CA LEU A 71 1.51 -3.73 -14.05
C LEU A 71 2.84 -2.98 -13.98
N MET A 72 3.98 -3.69 -14.02
CA MET A 72 5.29 -3.05 -13.99
C MET A 72 5.57 -2.21 -15.22
N HIS A 73 5.10 -2.64 -16.40
CA HIS A 73 5.22 -1.85 -17.61
C HIS A 73 4.45 -0.53 -17.52
N ALA A 74 3.24 -0.54 -16.95
CA ALA A 74 2.47 0.68 -16.70
C ALA A 74 3.17 1.62 -15.72
N TYR A 75 3.76 1.10 -14.63
CA TYR A 75 4.58 1.91 -13.72
C TYR A 75 5.80 2.53 -14.42
N GLN A 76 6.50 1.77 -15.26
CA GLN A 76 7.64 2.28 -16.03
C GLN A 76 7.22 3.42 -16.97
N GLN A 77 6.10 3.26 -17.69
CA GLN A 77 5.58 4.30 -18.57
C GLN A 77 5.19 5.56 -17.80
N ALA A 78 4.47 5.42 -16.68
CA ALA A 78 4.06 6.55 -15.84
C ALA A 78 5.25 7.28 -15.20
N ALA A 79 6.35 6.57 -14.90
CA ALA A 79 7.55 7.15 -14.30
C ALA A 79 8.49 7.82 -15.33
N ALA A 80 8.42 7.42 -16.61
CA ALA A 80 9.36 7.86 -17.64
C ALA A 80 9.42 9.38 -17.86
N PRO A 81 8.29 10.14 -17.89
CA PRO A 81 8.33 11.60 -18.06
C PRO A 81 9.12 12.34 -16.97
N TYR A 82 9.26 11.73 -15.79
CA TYR A 82 9.92 12.32 -14.63
C TYR A 82 11.38 11.88 -14.45
N GLY A 83 11.90 11.09 -15.41
CA GLY A 83 13.25 10.52 -15.35
C GLY A 83 13.43 9.55 -14.18
N MET A 84 12.33 8.96 -13.68
CA MET A 84 12.34 8.07 -12.52
C MET A 84 12.49 6.61 -12.95
N HIS A 85 13.36 5.89 -12.27
CA HIS A 85 13.43 4.44 -12.39
C HIS A 85 12.56 3.77 -11.33
N VAL A 86 11.90 2.68 -11.72
CA VAL A 86 11.14 1.80 -10.82
C VAL A 86 11.81 0.44 -10.72
N ALA A 87 11.70 -0.20 -9.56
CA ALA A 87 12.21 -1.56 -9.34
C ALA A 87 11.10 -2.47 -8.82
N GLN A 88 10.92 -3.63 -9.46
CA GLN A 88 10.00 -4.65 -8.99
C GLN A 88 10.56 -5.37 -7.76
N VAL A 89 9.73 -5.54 -6.73
CA VAL A 89 10.03 -6.36 -5.56
C VAL A 89 8.80 -7.23 -5.26
N LEU A 90 8.98 -8.55 -5.29
CA LEU A 90 7.90 -9.51 -5.00
C LEU A 90 8.17 -10.19 -3.66
N LEU A 91 7.22 -10.07 -2.73
CA LEU A 91 7.34 -10.55 -1.35
C LEU A 91 6.17 -11.44 -0.98
N THR A 92 6.31 -12.22 0.09
CA THR A 92 5.16 -12.89 0.70
C THR A 92 5.05 -12.53 2.19
N PRO A 93 3.88 -12.62 2.82
CA PRO A 93 3.73 -12.30 4.25
C PRO A 93 4.68 -13.11 5.16
N GLU A 94 5.04 -14.33 4.77
CA GLU A 94 5.96 -15.22 5.48
C GLU A 94 7.38 -14.64 5.55
N ASP A 95 7.77 -13.75 4.62
CA ASP A 95 9.04 -13.02 4.65
C ASP A 95 9.19 -12.14 5.90
N PHE A 96 8.07 -11.86 6.58
CA PHE A 96 8.01 -11.06 7.79
C PHE A 96 7.68 -11.88 9.04
N SER A 97 7.52 -13.21 8.92
CA SER A 97 7.06 -14.07 10.01
C SER A 97 8.03 -14.08 11.21
N PRO A 98 7.59 -13.67 12.41
CA PRO A 98 8.44 -13.65 13.60
C PRO A 98 8.83 -15.06 14.07
N TRP A 99 7.96 -16.05 13.88
CA TRP A 99 8.16 -17.44 14.27
C TRP A 99 9.33 -18.08 13.53
N TRP A 100 9.50 -17.69 12.28
CA TRP A 100 10.54 -18.20 11.38
C TRP A 100 11.82 -17.36 11.47
N THR A 101 11.74 -16.15 12.01
CA THR A 101 12.89 -15.26 12.25
C THR A 101 13.86 -15.85 13.27
N LEU A 102 13.56 -16.90 14.02
CA LEU A 102 14.57 -17.55 14.87
C LEU A 102 15.48 -18.51 14.10
N LEU A 103 15.14 -18.87 12.87
CA LEU A 103 15.96 -19.72 12.02
C LEU A 103 16.94 -18.89 11.16
N PRO A 104 18.24 -19.22 11.15
CA PRO A 104 19.27 -18.41 10.47
C PRO A 104 19.02 -18.12 8.97
N PRO A 105 18.53 -19.07 8.15
CA PRO A 105 18.30 -18.81 6.72
C PRO A 105 17.28 -17.70 6.45
N ILE A 106 16.32 -17.53 7.36
CA ILE A 106 15.17 -16.64 7.15
C ILE A 106 15.44 -15.24 7.67
N ARG A 107 16.19 -15.13 8.76
CA ARG A 107 16.80 -13.85 9.14
C ARG A 107 17.54 -13.24 7.96
N ARG A 108 18.38 -14.03 7.29
CA ARG A 108 19.14 -13.58 6.11
C ARG A 108 18.23 -13.14 4.96
N ARG A 109 17.15 -13.88 4.66
CA ARG A 109 16.19 -13.48 3.62
C ARG A 109 15.57 -12.11 3.93
N ARG A 110 15.13 -11.90 5.16
CA ARG A 110 14.54 -10.63 5.62
C ARG A 110 15.57 -9.49 5.60
N ASP A 111 16.78 -9.74 6.08
CA ASP A 111 17.84 -8.74 6.11
C ASP A 111 18.29 -8.35 4.68
N ASN A 112 18.36 -9.32 3.76
CA ASN A 112 18.61 -9.07 2.33
C ASN A 112 17.51 -8.24 1.69
N MET A 113 16.25 -8.55 1.99
CA MET A 113 15.10 -7.78 1.49
C MET A 113 15.20 -6.31 1.90
N PHE A 114 15.37 -6.02 3.19
CA PHE A 114 15.47 -4.63 3.65
C PHE A 114 16.74 -3.94 3.15
N SER A 115 17.88 -4.64 3.12
CA SER A 115 19.12 -4.09 2.56
C SER A 115 18.98 -3.72 1.08
N THR A 116 18.22 -4.53 0.32
CA THR A 116 17.93 -4.26 -1.09
C THR A 116 17.02 -3.03 -1.23
N LEU A 117 15.96 -2.93 -0.43
CA LEU A 117 15.07 -1.77 -0.42
C LEU A 117 15.84 -0.47 -0.07
N GLU A 118 16.69 -0.51 0.96
CA GLU A 118 17.56 0.64 1.30
C GLU A 118 18.50 1.00 0.15
N THR A 119 19.09 -0.01 -0.51
CA THR A 119 19.99 0.22 -1.65
C THR A 119 19.26 0.86 -2.83
N LEU A 120 18.02 0.45 -3.13
CA LEU A 120 17.19 1.06 -4.17
C LEU A 120 16.90 2.52 -3.86
N LEU A 121 16.48 2.83 -2.62
CA LEU A 121 16.21 4.20 -2.18
C LEU A 121 17.46 5.08 -2.27
N ASN A 122 18.62 4.58 -1.81
CA ASN A 122 19.91 5.29 -1.91
C ASN A 122 20.33 5.57 -3.35
N LYS A 123 19.88 4.75 -4.30
CA LYS A 123 20.10 4.94 -5.75
C LYS A 123 18.98 5.73 -6.43
N GLN A 124 18.06 6.32 -5.67
CA GLN A 124 16.91 7.08 -6.17
C GLN A 124 16.02 6.26 -7.12
N VAL A 125 15.93 4.94 -6.89
CA VAL A 125 15.04 4.03 -7.62
C VAL A 125 13.80 3.77 -6.77
N LEU A 126 12.61 3.98 -7.33
CA LEU A 126 11.34 3.79 -6.63
C LEU A 126 10.99 2.29 -6.52
N PRO A 127 10.94 1.70 -5.31
CA PRO A 127 10.52 0.31 -5.16
C PRO A 127 9.01 0.19 -5.36
N ILE A 128 8.60 -0.69 -6.27
CA ILE A 128 7.21 -1.14 -6.46
C ILE A 128 7.11 -2.56 -5.94
N ILE A 129 6.50 -2.69 -4.77
CA ILE A 129 6.37 -3.93 -4.01
C ILE A 129 4.99 -4.53 -4.29
N ASN A 130 4.92 -5.82 -4.56
CA ASN A 130 3.66 -6.56 -4.63
C ASN A 130 3.83 -7.95 -3.99
N GLU A 131 2.72 -8.61 -3.70
CA GLU A 131 2.70 -10.01 -3.30
C GLU A 131 3.23 -10.90 -4.44
N ASN A 132 4.01 -11.91 -4.10
CA ASN A 132 4.46 -12.93 -5.03
C ASN A 132 3.36 -14.00 -5.18
N ASP A 133 2.34 -13.68 -5.97
CA ASP A 133 1.15 -14.53 -6.18
C ASP A 133 1.50 -15.98 -6.53
N THR A 134 2.58 -16.22 -7.30
CA THR A 134 2.99 -17.56 -7.76
C THR A 134 3.33 -18.51 -6.61
N VAL A 135 3.81 -18.00 -5.47
CA VAL A 135 4.21 -18.81 -4.31
C VAL A 135 3.31 -18.58 -3.09
N ALA A 136 2.40 -17.61 -3.15
CA ALA A 136 1.42 -17.35 -2.10
C ALA A 136 0.38 -18.49 -2.04
N THR A 137 0.11 -19.02 -0.85
CA THR A 137 -0.91 -20.08 -0.66
C THR A 137 -2.26 -19.49 -0.30
N ALA A 138 -3.35 -20.21 -0.61
CA ALA A 138 -4.72 -19.79 -0.27
C ALA A 138 -4.92 -19.58 1.25
N GLU A 139 -4.19 -20.35 2.08
CA GLU A 139 -4.26 -20.32 3.53
C GLU A 139 -3.58 -19.08 4.14
N ILE A 140 -2.66 -18.46 3.39
CA ILE A 140 -1.85 -17.32 3.82
C ILE A 140 -2.31 -16.04 3.11
N GLN A 141 -3.47 -16.07 2.45
CA GLN A 141 -4.21 -14.88 2.05
C GLN A 141 -4.83 -14.18 3.26
N PHE A 142 -4.00 -13.74 4.20
CA PHE A 142 -4.39 -12.65 5.10
C PHE A 142 -4.62 -11.43 4.22
N GLY A 143 -5.85 -10.92 4.25
CA GLY A 143 -6.37 -9.98 3.28
C GLY A 143 -5.38 -8.89 2.87
N ASP A 144 -5.11 -8.88 1.57
CA ASP A 144 -4.70 -7.74 0.75
C ASP A 144 -3.34 -7.13 1.11
N ASN A 145 -2.72 -6.50 0.11
CA ASN A 145 -1.48 -5.75 0.21
C ASN A 145 -1.51 -4.62 1.27
N ASP A 146 -2.65 -4.40 1.93
CA ASP A 146 -2.81 -3.60 3.15
C ASP A 146 -1.87 -4.09 4.27
N ILE A 147 -1.85 -5.40 4.59
CA ILE A 147 -0.97 -5.95 5.63
C ILE A 147 0.48 -6.00 5.16
N LEU A 148 0.74 -6.42 3.91
CA LEU A 148 2.08 -6.39 3.34
C LEU A 148 2.68 -4.99 3.40
N GLY A 149 1.91 -3.97 3.01
CA GLY A 149 2.32 -2.57 3.10
C GLY A 149 2.59 -2.12 4.53
N ALA A 150 1.78 -2.53 5.49
CA ALA A 150 2.02 -2.23 6.90
C ALA A 150 3.30 -2.89 7.44
N LEU A 151 3.62 -4.11 7.01
CA LEU A 151 4.84 -4.84 7.37
C LEU A 151 6.09 -4.20 6.74
N VAL A 152 6.00 -3.80 5.47
CA VAL A 152 7.05 -3.02 4.78
C VAL A 152 7.27 -1.68 5.50
N ALA A 153 6.20 -0.94 5.81
CA ALA A 153 6.28 0.34 6.51
C ALA A 153 6.97 0.19 7.87
N ARG A 154 6.62 -0.86 8.63
CA ARG A 154 7.29 -1.18 9.90
C ARG A 154 8.76 -1.51 9.70
N GLY A 155 9.08 -2.38 8.75
CA GLY A 155 10.44 -2.86 8.52
C GLY A 155 11.39 -1.78 8.05
N MET A 156 10.89 -0.90 7.18
CA MET A 156 11.60 0.28 6.68
C MET A 156 11.46 1.50 7.60
N GLN A 157 10.87 1.36 8.79
CA GLN A 157 10.71 2.45 9.77
C GLN A 157 10.07 3.72 9.16
N ALA A 158 9.08 3.56 8.30
CA ALA A 158 8.38 4.67 7.67
C ALA A 158 7.68 5.56 8.70
N ARG A 159 7.49 6.84 8.40
CA ARG A 159 6.76 7.77 9.26
C ARG A 159 5.25 7.78 8.95
N GLN A 160 4.92 7.53 7.69
CA GLN A 160 3.57 7.58 7.14
C GLN A 160 3.28 6.30 6.35
N TYR A 161 2.10 5.72 6.56
CA TYR A 161 1.54 4.66 5.75
C TYR A 161 0.20 5.12 5.17
N ILE A 162 0.15 5.31 3.85
CA ILE A 162 -1.01 5.87 3.15
C ILE A 162 -1.65 4.77 2.31
N MET A 163 -2.88 4.40 2.61
CA MET A 163 -3.67 3.45 1.85
C MET A 163 -4.63 4.21 0.94
N LEU A 164 -4.40 4.10 -0.37
CA LEU A 164 -5.28 4.62 -1.40
C LEU A 164 -6.16 3.48 -1.92
N SER A 165 -7.47 3.64 -1.83
CA SER A 165 -8.46 2.70 -2.38
C SER A 165 -9.65 3.46 -2.94
N THR A 166 -10.76 2.80 -3.27
CA THR A 166 -12.02 3.46 -3.64
C THR A 166 -12.75 4.11 -2.45
N ALA A 167 -12.23 3.96 -1.23
CA ALA A 167 -12.89 4.44 -0.02
C ALA A 167 -12.38 5.84 0.34
N ASN A 168 -13.31 6.77 0.60
CA ASN A 168 -13.00 8.14 1.08
C ASN A 168 -12.61 8.19 2.57
N GLY A 169 -12.00 7.13 3.10
CA GLY A 169 -11.78 6.92 4.53
C GLY A 169 -12.83 6.02 5.20
N PHE A 170 -12.73 5.92 6.53
CA PHE A 170 -13.60 5.15 7.40
C PHE A 170 -14.94 5.86 7.64
N GLN A 171 -16.02 5.07 7.67
CA GLN A 171 -17.35 5.54 8.03
C GLN A 171 -17.88 4.79 9.25
N LYS A 172 -18.45 5.54 10.20
CA LYS A 172 -19.14 5.04 11.39
C LYS A 172 -20.61 5.39 11.26
N HIS A 173 -21.48 4.40 11.06
CA HIS A 173 -22.92 4.59 10.81
C HIS A 173 -23.20 5.56 9.64
N GLY A 174 -22.47 5.41 8.53
CA GLY A 174 -22.58 6.28 7.35
C GLY A 174 -21.98 7.68 7.52
N ARG A 175 -21.41 8.01 8.69
CA ARG A 175 -20.73 9.29 8.93
C ARG A 175 -19.22 9.11 8.84
N HIS A 176 -18.57 10.02 8.12
CA HIS A 176 -17.11 10.02 8.00
C HIS A 176 -16.41 10.26 9.33
N VAL A 177 -15.30 9.57 9.53
CA VAL A 177 -14.40 9.76 10.68
C VAL A 177 -13.09 10.31 10.14
N SER A 178 -12.76 11.57 10.44
CA SER A 178 -11.54 12.20 9.91
C SER A 178 -10.27 11.78 10.64
N MET A 179 -10.37 11.48 11.94
CA MET A 179 -9.21 11.18 12.78
C MET A 179 -9.54 10.16 13.87
N VAL A 180 -8.58 9.27 14.15
CA VAL A 180 -8.72 8.18 15.12
C VAL A 180 -7.41 7.99 15.89
N ASP A 181 -7.44 8.16 17.21
CA ASP A 181 -6.30 7.81 18.06
C ASP A 181 -6.11 6.30 18.17
N TYR A 182 -4.87 5.84 18.38
CA TYR A 182 -4.52 4.42 18.53
C TYR A 182 -5.47 3.63 19.46
N GLY A 183 -5.81 4.20 20.63
CA GLY A 183 -6.70 3.57 21.60
C GLY A 183 -8.13 3.34 21.09
N ASN A 184 -8.55 4.14 20.10
CA ASN A 184 -9.89 4.15 19.53
C ASN A 184 -10.02 3.32 18.24
N ILE A 185 -8.95 2.70 17.75
CA ILE A 185 -9.00 1.84 16.55
C ILE A 185 -9.77 0.55 16.82
N ARG A 186 -9.54 -0.10 17.97
CA ARG A 186 -10.17 -1.40 18.29
C ARG A 186 -11.71 -1.34 18.36
N PRO A 187 -12.33 -0.29 18.94
CA PRO A 187 -13.77 -0.10 18.86
C PRO A 187 -14.35 0.02 17.44
N LEU A 188 -13.55 0.36 16.42
CA LEU A 188 -14.07 0.53 15.05
C LEU A 188 -14.46 -0.79 14.37
N TYR A 189 -13.89 -1.90 14.80
CA TYR A 189 -14.13 -3.22 14.19
C TYR A 189 -15.60 -3.65 14.26
N GLN A 190 -16.38 -3.15 15.23
CA GLN A 190 -17.80 -3.44 15.34
C GLN A 190 -18.64 -2.85 14.18
N TYR A 191 -18.08 -1.88 13.44
CA TYR A 191 -18.76 -1.23 12.31
C TYR A 191 -18.39 -1.84 10.95
N VAL A 192 -17.58 -2.91 10.95
CA VAL A 192 -17.05 -3.53 9.72
C VAL A 192 -17.65 -4.93 9.47
N SER A 193 -18.64 -5.35 10.26
CA SER A 193 -19.29 -6.65 10.10
C SER A 193 -20.18 -6.67 8.85
N GLY A 194 -19.82 -7.49 7.84
CA GLY A 194 -20.71 -7.89 6.75
C GLY A 194 -20.26 -7.55 5.32
N GLU A 195 -19.26 -6.68 5.13
CA GLU A 195 -18.82 -6.28 3.78
C GLU A 195 -17.61 -7.11 3.32
N HIS A 196 -17.87 -8.29 2.75
CA HIS A 196 -17.00 -8.83 1.71
C HIS A 196 -17.47 -8.20 0.41
N SER A 197 -16.69 -7.28 -0.18
CA SER A 197 -17.02 -6.79 -1.51
C SER A 197 -16.94 -7.95 -2.49
N GLU A 198 -17.93 -8.07 -3.38
CA GLU A 198 -18.07 -9.21 -4.32
C GLU A 198 -16.84 -9.40 -5.24
N ASN A 199 -15.94 -8.40 -5.31
CA ASN A 199 -14.76 -8.39 -6.18
C ASN A 199 -13.43 -8.09 -5.46
N GLY A 200 -13.35 -8.10 -4.12
CA GLY A 200 -12.16 -7.64 -3.38
C GLY A 200 -11.73 -8.50 -2.19
N THR A 201 -10.47 -8.93 -2.18
CA THR A 201 -9.81 -9.69 -1.09
C THR A 201 -9.43 -8.85 0.14
N GLY A 202 -9.76 -7.55 0.18
CA GLY A 202 -9.36 -6.60 1.22
C GLY A 202 -10.38 -5.51 1.53
N GLY A 203 -11.30 -5.79 2.44
CA GLY A 203 -12.29 -4.83 2.93
C GLY A 203 -11.73 -3.81 3.91
N MET A 204 -12.62 -3.00 4.49
CA MET A 204 -12.25 -2.02 5.53
C MET A 204 -11.59 -2.68 6.75
N ARG A 205 -11.85 -3.97 7.00
CA ARG A 205 -11.24 -4.72 8.10
C ARG A 205 -9.73 -4.84 7.97
N SER A 206 -9.23 -5.20 6.78
CA SER A 206 -7.79 -5.32 6.55
C SER A 206 -7.08 -3.96 6.70
N LYS A 207 -7.73 -2.87 6.24
CA LYS A 207 -7.23 -1.50 6.41
C LYS A 207 -7.15 -1.09 7.87
N LEU A 208 -8.12 -1.47 8.71
CA LEU A 208 -8.05 -1.27 10.15
C LEU A 208 -6.93 -2.12 10.79
N ASP A 209 -6.74 -3.36 10.36
CA ASP A 209 -5.66 -4.22 10.85
C ASP A 209 -4.28 -3.62 10.51
N ALA A 210 -4.10 -3.16 9.27
CA ALA A 210 -2.91 -2.45 8.81
C ALA A 210 -2.68 -1.14 9.57
N ALA A 211 -3.72 -0.30 9.71
CA ALA A 211 -3.66 0.95 10.46
C ALA A 211 -3.27 0.71 11.92
N ARG A 212 -3.87 -0.30 12.57
CA ARG A 212 -3.56 -0.69 13.95
C ARG A 212 -2.12 -1.20 14.10
N LEU A 213 -1.63 -1.96 13.12
CA LEU A 213 -0.25 -2.45 13.10
C LEU A 213 0.74 -1.27 13.07
N VAL A 214 0.59 -0.36 12.10
CA VAL A 214 1.57 0.72 11.93
C VAL A 214 1.50 1.75 13.07
N THR A 215 0.31 2.08 13.56
CA THR A 215 0.12 3.04 14.66
C THR A 215 0.65 2.52 15.99
N ARG A 216 0.59 1.21 16.24
CA ARG A 216 1.26 0.58 17.38
C ARG A 216 2.77 0.80 17.35
N HIS A 217 3.37 0.92 16.17
CA HIS A 217 4.80 1.12 15.96
C HIS A 217 5.20 2.60 15.78
N GLY A 218 4.33 3.54 16.17
CA GLY A 218 4.66 4.96 16.19
C GLY A 218 4.50 5.69 14.85
N MET A 219 3.92 5.02 13.85
CA MET A 219 3.66 5.59 12.52
C MET A 219 2.24 6.14 12.42
N THR A 220 2.02 7.10 11.53
CA THR A 220 0.66 7.52 11.16
C THR A 220 0.14 6.64 10.02
N ALA A 221 -1.12 6.21 10.08
CA ALA A 221 -1.80 5.60 8.94
C ALA A 221 -2.84 6.57 8.36
N THR A 222 -3.07 6.54 7.05
CA THR A 222 -4.14 7.31 6.40
C THR A 222 -4.89 6.40 5.42
N ILE A 223 -6.23 6.43 5.45
CA ILE A 223 -7.07 5.87 4.40
C ILE A 223 -7.69 7.02 3.63
N ALA A 224 -7.49 7.04 2.31
CA ALA A 224 -8.04 8.05 1.42
C ALA A 224 -8.43 7.44 0.07
N SER A 225 -9.20 8.17 -0.72
CA SER A 225 -9.58 7.73 -2.05
C SER A 225 -8.45 7.97 -3.05
N GLY A 226 -8.07 6.93 -3.78
CA GLY A 226 -7.11 7.03 -4.88
C GLY A 226 -7.69 7.64 -6.14
N ASN A 227 -9.02 7.81 -6.23
CA ASN A 227 -9.68 8.45 -7.37
C ASN A 227 -9.54 9.98 -7.34
N GLU A 228 -9.09 10.53 -6.21
CA GLU A 228 -8.84 11.97 -6.07
C GLU A 228 -7.53 12.33 -6.79
N PRO A 229 -7.55 13.32 -7.70
CA PRO A 229 -6.34 13.76 -8.37
C PRO A 229 -5.37 14.37 -7.35
N HIS A 230 -4.08 14.10 -7.54
CA HIS A 230 -2.99 14.60 -6.69
C HIS A 230 -3.17 14.30 -5.20
N VAL A 231 -3.81 13.17 -4.87
CA VAL A 231 -4.16 12.82 -3.49
C VAL A 231 -2.94 12.73 -2.58
N LEU A 232 -1.80 12.24 -3.07
CA LEU A 232 -0.60 12.06 -2.25
C LEU A 232 0.01 13.42 -1.88
N ALA A 233 0.13 14.31 -2.87
CA ALA A 233 0.58 15.69 -2.63
C ALA A 233 -0.34 16.42 -1.66
N ARG A 234 -1.66 16.36 -1.88
CA ARG A 234 -2.65 17.00 -1.00
C ARG A 234 -2.58 16.49 0.45
N LEU A 235 -2.40 15.19 0.66
CA LEU A 235 -2.27 14.61 2.00
C LEU A 235 -0.97 15.04 2.72
N LEU A 236 0.15 15.09 2.00
CA LEU A 236 1.47 15.37 2.58
C LEU A 236 1.78 16.87 2.71
N GLU A 237 1.29 17.71 1.79
CA GLU A 237 1.53 19.16 1.75
C GLU A 237 0.40 19.99 2.37
N GLY A 238 -0.82 19.46 2.43
CA GLY A 238 -2.00 20.16 2.97
C GLY A 238 -1.90 20.56 4.45
N HIS A 239 -0.80 20.23 5.12
CA HIS A 239 -0.48 20.60 6.50
C HIS A 239 0.59 21.71 6.61
N ARG A 240 1.07 22.26 5.48
CA ARG A 240 2.19 23.22 5.43
C ARG A 240 1.90 24.54 4.69
N GLY A 241 0.64 24.85 4.41
CA GLY A 241 0.26 26.15 3.79
C GLY A 241 0.68 26.31 2.32
N GLY A 242 0.77 25.19 1.58
CA GLY A 242 0.96 25.16 0.12
C GLY A 242 -0.32 24.72 -0.62
N LEU A 243 -0.17 24.08 -1.78
CA LEU A 243 -1.24 23.63 -2.72
C LEU A 243 -2.43 22.84 -2.12
N GLY A 244 -2.40 22.45 -0.84
CA GLY A 244 -3.62 22.07 -0.12
C GLY A 244 -4.72 23.12 -0.19
N GLU A 245 -4.38 24.41 -0.35
CA GLU A 245 -5.33 25.48 -0.64
C GLU A 245 -5.82 25.50 -2.11
N ALA A 246 -4.97 25.12 -3.06
CA ALA A 246 -5.30 25.12 -4.50
C ALA A 246 -6.14 23.92 -4.95
N TYR A 247 -5.95 22.74 -4.32
CA TYR A 247 -6.67 21.51 -4.64
C TYR A 247 -7.69 21.10 -3.56
N GLY A 248 -7.76 21.82 -2.45
CA GLY A 248 -8.72 21.59 -1.37
C GLY A 248 -8.45 20.34 -0.52
N HIS A 249 -9.21 20.20 0.57
CA HIS A 249 -9.08 19.12 1.55
C HIS A 249 -9.45 17.74 0.96
N VAL A 250 -8.58 16.74 1.11
CA VAL A 250 -8.90 15.34 0.77
C VAL A 250 -9.69 14.71 1.91
N MET A 251 -10.88 14.21 1.62
CA MET A 251 -11.64 13.39 2.56
C MET A 251 -10.85 12.11 2.86
N SER A 252 -10.43 11.97 4.12
CA SER A 252 -9.53 10.88 4.54
C SER A 252 -9.68 10.61 6.04
N THR A 253 -9.37 9.40 6.45
CA THR A 253 -9.28 9.02 7.86
C THR A 253 -7.83 8.85 8.25
N ARG A 254 -7.37 9.66 9.20
CA ARG A 254 -6.02 9.61 9.76
C ARG A 254 -6.01 8.87 11.09
N PHE A 255 -5.16 7.85 11.19
CA PHE A 255 -4.96 7.08 12.41
C PHE A 255 -3.65 7.53 13.07
N LEU A 256 -3.77 8.04 14.29
CA LEU A 256 -2.64 8.60 15.03
C LEU A 256 -1.88 7.51 15.81
N PRO A 257 -0.55 7.62 15.89
CA PRO A 257 0.28 6.64 16.57
C PRO A 257 -0.02 6.57 18.06
N ARG A 258 0.34 5.44 18.67
CA ARG A 258 0.38 5.33 20.14
C ARG A 258 1.33 6.40 20.70
N PRO A 259 0.92 7.19 21.72
CA PRO A 259 1.82 8.13 22.38
C PRO A 259 3.08 7.42 22.88
N ARG A 260 4.24 8.04 22.67
CA ARG A 260 5.49 7.61 23.31
C ARG A 260 5.43 8.12 24.76
N TYR A 261 5.36 7.20 25.72
CA TYR A 261 5.53 7.49 27.15
C TYR A 261 7.02 7.40 27.49
#